data_AF-A0A8J9SKF7-F1
#
_entry.id   AF-A0A8J9SKF7-F1
#
_cell.length_a   1.000
_cell.length_b   1.000
_cell.length_c   1.000
_cell.angle_alpha   90.00
_cell.angle_beta   90.00
_cell.angle_gamma   90.00
#
_symmetry.space_group_name_H-M   'P 1'
#
loop_
_entity.id
_entity.type
_entity.pdbx_description
1 polymer ?
#
loop_
_entity_poly.entity_id
_entity_poly.type
_entity_poly.pdbx_seq_one_letter_code
_entity_poly.pdbx_strand_id
1 'polypeptide(L)'
;MCHFLFACVLTLLFQPADSFTLKPTERYPCSPLKDLKGDPFRESTGIRPSLHPVTINAVAEALRLRSQRQENLPIVVSESVEPLQVALTAGRIAAEAVAKRQHTSTSDGMAMTPAEEQTIAGRVVGVVMRLKELEIDLHGRVAAIPWVKKYGEWDSFGVMESESDHTSVHDRISKDPLFTMSRAECLLALFLHTVEVPQLEKQGLAVPDKSQIDFLDQDRKDVLLSSR
;
A
#
# COMPACT_ATOMS: atom_id res chain seq x y z
N MET A 1 22.15 -9.97 2.71
CA MET A 1 21.44 -11.23 2.39
C MET A 1 19.91 -11.07 2.21
N CYS A 2 19.34 -9.85 2.24
CA CYS A 2 17.88 -9.64 2.04
C CYS A 2 17.43 -9.42 0.58
N HIS A 3 18.33 -9.32 -0.40
CA HIS A 3 17.94 -9.07 -1.79
C HIS A 3 17.35 -10.28 -2.53
N PHE A 4 17.59 -11.51 -2.07
CA PHE A 4 17.15 -12.73 -2.75
C PHE A 4 15.70 -13.14 -2.42
N LEU A 5 15.20 -12.81 -1.23
CA LEU A 5 13.81 -13.07 -0.84
C LEU A 5 12.82 -12.13 -1.56
N PHE A 6 13.27 -10.92 -1.92
CA PHE A 6 12.41 -9.93 -2.57
C PHE A 6 12.04 -10.30 -4.01
N ALA A 7 12.98 -10.89 -4.76
CA ALA A 7 12.68 -11.40 -6.10
C ALA A 7 11.74 -12.62 -6.04
N CYS A 8 11.85 -13.47 -5.02
CA CYS A 8 11.05 -14.69 -4.94
C CYS A 8 9.57 -14.38 -4.63
N VAL A 9 9.27 -13.43 -3.72
CA VAL A 9 7.88 -13.10 -3.37
C VAL A 9 7.18 -12.30 -4.47
N LEU A 10 7.88 -11.38 -5.16
CA LEU A 10 7.30 -10.65 -6.29
C LEU A 10 7.09 -11.57 -7.51
N THR A 11 7.98 -12.56 -7.71
CA THR A 11 7.85 -13.55 -8.80
C THR A 11 6.79 -14.60 -8.48
N LEU A 12 6.60 -15.01 -7.22
CA LEU A 12 5.53 -15.94 -6.83
C LEU A 12 4.12 -15.32 -6.93
N LEU A 13 3.99 -13.99 -6.85
CA LEU A 13 2.72 -13.29 -7.11
C LEU A 13 2.44 -13.03 -8.59
N PHE A 14 3.42 -13.27 -9.48
CA PHE A 14 3.34 -13.01 -10.92
C PHE A 14 3.81 -14.17 -11.82
N GLN A 15 3.97 -15.38 -11.26
CA GLN A 15 4.30 -16.55 -12.06
C GLN A 15 3.09 -16.99 -12.89
N PRO A 16 3.24 -17.22 -14.21
CA PRO A 16 2.25 -17.99 -14.95
C PRO A 16 2.14 -19.36 -14.30
N ALA A 17 0.91 -19.78 -14.02
CA ALA A 17 0.58 -20.94 -13.23
C ALA A 17 0.94 -22.26 -13.94
N ASP A 18 2.22 -22.59 -14.03
CA ASP A 18 2.68 -23.88 -14.53
C ASP A 18 3.28 -24.72 -13.39
N SER A 19 2.46 -25.69 -12.96
CA SER A 19 2.81 -26.92 -12.24
C SER A 19 3.14 -26.84 -10.73
N PHE A 20 2.14 -26.48 -9.92
CA PHE A 20 2.04 -26.99 -8.54
C PHE A 20 0.67 -27.66 -8.36
N THR A 21 0.63 -28.99 -8.51
CA THR A 21 -0.59 -29.78 -8.28
C THR A 21 -0.84 -29.95 -6.78
N LEU A 22 -1.44 -28.92 -6.17
CA LEU A 22 -2.13 -29.06 -4.89
C LEU A 22 -3.39 -29.90 -5.10
N LYS A 23 -3.64 -30.86 -4.20
CA LYS A 23 -4.86 -31.66 -4.21
C LYS A 23 -6.08 -30.72 -4.11
N PRO A 24 -7.09 -30.87 -4.99
CA PRO A 24 -8.23 -29.97 -5.05
C PRO A 24 -9.14 -30.19 -3.84
N THR A 25 -8.90 -29.42 -2.80
CA THR A 25 -9.85 -29.24 -1.70
C THR A 25 -10.56 -27.93 -1.99
N GLU A 26 -11.82 -28.04 -2.38
CA GLU A 26 -12.81 -26.95 -2.50
C GLU A 26 -12.22 -25.59 -2.88
N ARG A 27 -11.73 -25.52 -4.12
CA ARG A 27 -11.52 -24.23 -4.78
C ARG A 27 -12.87 -23.51 -4.75
N TYR A 28 -12.87 -22.28 -4.23
CA TYR A 28 -13.93 -21.31 -4.55
C TYR A 28 -14.29 -21.47 -6.02
N PRO A 29 -15.57 -21.56 -6.40
CA PRO A 29 -15.95 -21.56 -7.80
C PRO A 29 -15.52 -20.21 -8.39
N CYS A 30 -14.30 -20.16 -8.94
CA CYS A 30 -13.91 -19.20 -9.95
C CYS A 30 -14.81 -19.50 -11.14
N SER A 31 -16.01 -18.94 -11.07
CA SER A 31 -16.87 -18.82 -12.23
C SER A 31 -16.03 -18.17 -13.33
N PRO A 32 -16.11 -18.63 -14.59
CA PRO A 32 -15.46 -17.92 -15.68
C PRO A 32 -15.86 -16.44 -15.56
N LEU A 33 -14.86 -15.57 -15.45
CA LEU A 33 -15.03 -14.13 -15.46
C LEU A 33 -15.82 -13.82 -16.73
N LYS A 34 -17.15 -13.73 -16.63
CA LYS A 34 -17.93 -12.98 -17.60
C LYS A 34 -17.23 -11.64 -17.66
N ASP A 35 -16.89 -11.17 -18.85
CA ASP A 35 -16.37 -9.83 -19.07
C ASP A 35 -17.29 -8.86 -18.32
N LEU A 36 -16.90 -8.54 -17.09
CA LEU A 36 -17.54 -7.52 -16.28
C LEU A 36 -17.07 -6.25 -16.96
N LYS A 37 -17.79 -5.89 -18.03
CA LYS A 37 -17.71 -4.59 -18.65
C LYS A 37 -17.66 -3.59 -17.51
N GLY A 38 -16.57 -2.82 -17.43
CA GLY A 38 -16.46 -1.72 -16.50
C GLY A 38 -17.69 -0.82 -16.62
N ASP A 39 -17.93 0.00 -15.61
CA ASP A 39 -19.16 0.77 -15.59
C ASP A 39 -19.37 1.60 -16.89
N PRO A 40 -20.62 1.80 -17.33
CA PRO A 40 -20.91 2.56 -18.55
C PRO A 40 -20.46 4.03 -18.50
N PHE A 41 -20.22 4.56 -17.30
CA PHE A 41 -19.74 5.93 -17.08
C PHE A 41 -18.27 6.09 -17.45
N ARG A 42 -17.45 5.06 -17.26
CA ARG A 42 -16.05 4.98 -17.71
C ARG A 42 -15.97 5.00 -19.23
N GLU A 43 -16.85 4.27 -19.92
CA GLU A 43 -16.90 4.26 -21.39
C GLU A 43 -17.28 5.64 -21.97
N SER A 44 -18.13 6.39 -21.27
CA SER A 44 -18.65 7.67 -21.76
C SER A 44 -17.79 8.89 -21.44
N THR A 45 -17.09 8.90 -20.29
CA THR A 45 -16.26 10.03 -19.87
C THR A 45 -14.77 9.79 -20.04
N GLY A 46 -14.32 8.52 -20.06
CA GLY A 46 -12.90 8.16 -20.00
C GLY A 46 -12.22 8.52 -18.69
N ILE A 47 -12.96 9.04 -17.69
CA ILE A 47 -12.40 9.45 -16.39
C ILE A 47 -12.41 8.25 -15.47
N ARG A 48 -11.21 7.78 -15.10
CA ARG A 48 -11.03 6.72 -14.11
C ARG A 48 -10.92 7.33 -12.71
N PRO A 49 -11.72 6.90 -11.73
CA PRO A 49 -11.52 7.32 -10.35
C PRO A 49 -10.16 6.80 -9.86
N SER A 50 -9.44 7.64 -9.14
CA SER A 50 -8.15 7.29 -8.55
C SER A 50 -8.29 6.10 -7.59
N LEU A 51 -7.38 5.11 -7.69
CA LEU A 51 -7.34 3.95 -6.79
C LEU A 51 -6.73 4.30 -5.43
N HIS A 52 -6.03 5.44 -5.35
CA HIS A 52 -5.23 5.83 -4.21
C HIS A 52 -6.03 5.98 -2.90
N PRO A 53 -7.24 6.57 -2.86
CA PRO A 53 -8.00 6.69 -1.62
C PRO A 53 -8.27 5.34 -0.95
N VAL A 54 -8.57 4.28 -1.73
CA VAL A 54 -8.81 2.93 -1.18
C VAL A 54 -7.51 2.33 -0.66
N THR A 55 -6.41 2.46 -1.41
CA THR A 55 -5.09 1.99 -0.99
C THR A 55 -4.61 2.71 0.28
N ILE A 56 -4.74 4.04 0.36
CA ILE A 56 -4.34 4.85 1.50
C ILE A 56 -5.13 4.43 2.75
N ASN A 57 -6.45 4.30 2.63
CA ASN A 57 -7.29 3.87 3.75
C ASN A 57 -6.91 2.46 4.25
N ALA A 58 -6.59 1.54 3.34
CA ALA A 58 -6.13 0.20 3.71
C ALA A 58 -4.76 0.22 4.40
N VAL A 59 -3.81 1.04 3.93
CA VAL A 59 -2.51 1.23 4.58
C VAL A 59 -2.67 1.89 5.96
N ALA A 60 -3.53 2.89 6.08
CA ALA A 60 -3.85 3.54 7.35
C ALA A 60 -4.44 2.53 8.35
N GLU A 61 -5.34 1.65 7.90
CA GLU A 61 -5.87 0.58 8.74
C GLU A 61 -4.78 -0.41 9.18
N ALA A 62 -3.86 -0.79 8.29
CA ALA A 62 -2.72 -1.62 8.65
C ALA A 62 -1.83 -0.96 9.72
N LEU A 63 -1.59 0.36 9.61
CA LEU A 63 -0.88 1.14 10.63
C LEU A 63 -1.61 1.12 11.98
N ARG A 64 -2.94 1.29 11.97
CA ARG A 64 -3.76 1.26 13.19
C ARG A 64 -3.75 -0.12 13.85
N LEU A 65 -3.93 -1.19 13.09
CA LEU A 65 -3.87 -2.56 13.61
C LEU A 65 -2.49 -2.86 14.22
N ARG A 66 -1.41 -2.39 13.58
CA ARG A 66 -0.06 -2.47 14.13
C ARG A 66 0.08 -1.72 15.46
N SER A 67 -0.50 -0.52 15.55
CA SER A 67 -0.42 0.31 16.76
C SER A 67 -1.09 -0.33 17.98
N GLN A 68 -2.14 -1.11 17.78
CA GLN A 68 -2.89 -1.78 18.84
C GLN A 68 -2.13 -2.97 19.45
N ARG A 69 -0.96 -3.35 18.91
CA ARG A 69 -0.15 -4.49 19.37
C ARG A 69 -0.98 -5.76 19.60
N GLN A 70 -1.97 -6.01 18.75
CA GLN A 70 -2.72 -7.26 18.84
C GLN A 70 -1.75 -8.41 18.56
N GLU A 71 -1.43 -9.21 19.58
CA GLU A 71 -0.48 -10.33 19.51
C GLU A 71 -0.87 -11.35 18.41
N ASN A 72 -2.13 -11.32 17.99
CA ASN A 72 -2.70 -12.21 16.99
C ASN A 72 -2.59 -11.71 15.54
N LEU A 73 -2.04 -10.51 15.29
CA LEU A 73 -1.95 -9.94 13.93
C LEU A 73 -0.49 -9.69 13.51
N PRO A 74 0.09 -10.58 12.68
CA PRO A 74 1.43 -10.40 12.16
C PRO A 74 1.43 -9.30 11.08
N ILE A 75 1.79 -8.07 11.45
CA ILE A 75 1.87 -6.92 10.53
C ILE A 75 3.32 -6.46 10.30
N VAL A 76 4.26 -6.90 11.14
CA VAL A 76 5.68 -6.55 11.03
C VAL A 76 6.49 -7.83 10.88
N VAL A 77 7.41 -7.83 9.92
CA VAL A 77 8.38 -8.92 9.76
C VAL A 77 9.37 -8.86 10.91
N SER A 78 9.41 -9.91 11.73
CA SER A 78 10.34 -10.11 12.83
C SER A 78 10.96 -11.51 12.74
N GLU A 79 11.91 -11.84 13.62
CA GLU A 79 12.47 -13.20 13.68
C GLU A 79 11.41 -14.26 14.02
N SER A 80 10.34 -13.87 14.70
CA SER A 80 9.24 -14.74 15.13
C SER A 80 8.09 -14.83 14.13
N VAL A 81 8.01 -13.90 13.18
CA VAL A 81 6.88 -13.76 12.26
C VAL A 81 7.35 -13.95 10.83
N GLU A 82 6.86 -15.00 10.17
CA GLU A 82 7.24 -15.29 8.81
C GLU A 82 6.73 -14.22 7.83
N PRO A 83 7.53 -13.82 6.83
CA PRO A 83 7.11 -12.87 5.78
C PRO A 83 5.79 -13.23 5.11
N LEU A 84 5.51 -14.53 4.94
CA LEU A 84 4.27 -15.01 4.34
C LEU A 84 3.03 -14.66 5.20
N GLN A 85 3.14 -14.77 6.53
CA GLN A 85 2.03 -14.44 7.43
C GLN A 85 1.69 -12.94 7.38
N VAL A 86 2.71 -12.09 7.26
CA VAL A 86 2.54 -10.64 7.08
C VAL A 86 1.86 -10.35 5.75
N ALA A 87 2.31 -10.99 4.67
CA ALA A 87 1.70 -10.84 3.34
C ALA A 87 0.23 -11.28 3.31
N LEU A 88 -0.11 -12.41 3.95
CA LEU A 88 -1.49 -12.89 4.06
C LEU A 88 -2.37 -11.91 4.85
N THR A 89 -1.85 -11.38 5.95
CA THR A 89 -2.57 -10.38 6.77
C THR A 89 -2.80 -9.10 5.99
N ALA A 90 -1.79 -8.59 5.29
CA ALA A 90 -1.90 -7.42 4.43
C ALA A 90 -2.88 -7.64 3.26
N GLY A 91 -2.86 -8.83 2.66
CA GLY A 91 -3.80 -9.24 1.62
C GLY A 91 -5.24 -9.26 2.11
N ARG A 92 -5.49 -9.73 3.35
CA ARG A 92 -6.81 -9.68 3.98
C ARG A 92 -7.29 -8.23 4.19
N ILE A 93 -6.41 -7.36 4.71
CA ILE A 93 -6.74 -5.93 4.91
C ILE A 93 -7.11 -5.28 3.57
N ALA A 94 -6.36 -5.58 2.50
CA ALA A 94 -6.67 -5.07 1.17
C ALA A 94 -8.00 -5.61 0.63
N ALA A 95 -8.27 -6.91 0.79
CA ALA A 95 -9.52 -7.53 0.35
C ALA A 95 -10.73 -6.93 1.08
N GLU A 96 -10.62 -6.68 2.39
CA GLU A 96 -11.67 -6.01 3.16
C GLU A 96 -11.91 -4.56 2.70
N ALA A 97 -10.84 -3.81 2.40
CA ALA A 97 -10.94 -2.46 1.87
C ALA A 97 -11.60 -2.42 0.48
N VAL A 98 -11.22 -3.37 -0.40
CA VAL A 98 -11.83 -3.55 -1.72
C VAL A 98 -13.31 -3.90 -1.57
N ALA A 99 -13.66 -4.87 -0.73
CA ALA A 99 -15.05 -5.26 -0.50
C ALA A 99 -15.92 -4.09 0.01
N LYS A 100 -15.39 -3.28 0.95
CA LYS A 100 -16.05 -2.06 1.44
C LYS A 100 -16.31 -1.06 0.30
N ARG A 101 -15.32 -0.83 -0.57
CA ARG A 101 -15.47 0.06 -1.73
C ARG A 101 -16.46 -0.50 -2.73
N GLN A 102 -16.42 -1.80 -3.01
CA GLN A 102 -17.32 -2.48 -3.95
C GLN A 102 -18.76 -2.47 -3.45
N HIS A 103 -18.99 -2.61 -2.15
CA HIS A 103 -20.33 -2.43 -1.57
C HIS A 103 -20.86 -1.02 -1.82
N THR A 104 -20.03 0.00 -1.59
CA THR A 104 -20.35 1.41 -1.86
C THR A 104 -20.52 1.67 -3.37
N SER A 105 -19.87 0.88 -4.22
CA SER A 105 -19.97 1.07 -5.68
C SER A 105 -21.37 0.79 -6.24
N THR A 106 -22.21 0.08 -5.49
CA THR A 106 -23.61 -0.15 -5.85
C THR A 106 -24.42 1.15 -5.92
N SER A 107 -24.04 2.18 -5.14
CA SER A 107 -24.75 3.45 -5.10
C SER A 107 -24.21 4.49 -6.10
N ASP A 108 -22.91 4.47 -6.40
CA ASP A 108 -22.29 5.41 -7.35
C ASP A 108 -22.13 4.83 -8.77
N GLY A 109 -22.36 3.53 -8.95
CA GLY A 109 -22.23 2.84 -10.22
C GLY A 109 -20.78 2.54 -10.63
N MET A 110 -19.79 2.87 -9.79
CA MET A 110 -18.36 2.82 -10.13
C MET A 110 -17.68 1.55 -9.62
N ALA A 111 -18.16 0.38 -10.07
CA ALA A 111 -17.58 -0.90 -9.68
C ALA A 111 -16.11 -1.02 -10.11
N MET A 112 -15.25 -1.52 -9.23
CA MET A 112 -13.85 -1.77 -9.56
C MET A 112 -13.70 -3.00 -10.45
N THR A 113 -12.73 -2.95 -11.37
CA THR A 113 -12.37 -4.10 -12.19
C THR A 113 -11.40 -5.03 -11.44
N PRO A 114 -11.31 -6.33 -11.80
CA PRO A 114 -10.36 -7.24 -11.15
C PRO A 114 -8.90 -6.76 -11.18
N ALA A 115 -8.49 -6.06 -12.24
CA ALA A 115 -7.16 -5.47 -12.35
C ALA A 115 -6.93 -4.33 -11.33
N GLU A 116 -7.96 -3.56 -11.01
CA GLU A 116 -7.92 -2.50 -9.99
C GLU A 116 -7.79 -3.09 -8.60
N GLU A 117 -8.61 -4.11 -8.31
CA GLU A 117 -8.57 -4.83 -7.05
C GLU A 117 -7.18 -5.45 -6.82
N GLN A 118 -6.61 -6.08 -7.85
CA GLN A 118 -5.25 -6.63 -7.79
C GLN A 118 -4.20 -5.54 -7.59
N THR A 119 -4.34 -4.38 -8.25
CA THR A 119 -3.42 -3.25 -8.08
C THR A 119 -3.45 -2.72 -6.65
N ILE A 120 -4.64 -2.55 -6.07
CA ILE A 120 -4.81 -2.13 -4.67
C ILE A 120 -4.18 -3.16 -3.74
N ALA A 121 -4.47 -4.46 -3.94
CA ALA A 121 -3.90 -5.53 -3.13
C ALA A 121 -2.37 -5.57 -3.20
N GLY A 122 -1.79 -5.48 -4.40
CA GLY A 122 -0.35 -5.46 -4.61
C GLY A 122 0.32 -4.28 -3.91
N ARG A 123 -0.26 -3.09 -4.00
CA ARG A 123 0.25 -1.87 -3.33
C ARG A 123 0.19 -1.98 -1.81
N VAL A 124 -0.95 -2.41 -1.25
CA VAL A 124 -1.10 -2.57 0.21
C VAL A 124 -0.10 -3.60 0.75
N VAL A 125 -0.02 -4.77 0.11
CA VAL A 125 0.94 -5.82 0.50
C VAL A 125 2.37 -5.30 0.37
N GLY A 126 2.70 -4.64 -0.74
CA GLY A 126 4.02 -4.06 -0.97
C GLY A 126 4.45 -3.04 0.09
N VAL A 127 3.54 -2.14 0.48
CA VAL A 127 3.80 -1.16 1.55
C VAL A 127 3.98 -1.86 2.90
N VAL A 128 3.06 -2.76 3.29
CA VAL A 128 3.10 -3.42 4.61
C VAL A 128 4.34 -4.32 4.75
N MET A 129 4.69 -5.07 3.71
CA MET A 129 5.88 -5.92 3.71
C MET A 129 7.19 -5.14 3.85
N ARG A 130 7.20 -3.85 3.48
CA ARG A 130 8.39 -2.98 3.48
C ARG A 130 8.29 -1.84 4.48
N LEU A 131 7.35 -1.95 5.42
CA LEU A 131 6.96 -0.84 6.27
C LEU A 131 8.14 -0.24 7.03
N LYS A 132 9.00 -1.09 7.60
CA LYS A 132 10.21 -0.66 8.31
C LYS A 132 11.18 0.13 7.42
N GLU A 133 11.42 -0.33 6.20
CA GLU A 133 12.33 0.35 5.25
C GLU A 133 11.76 1.71 4.85
N LEU A 134 10.47 1.74 4.51
CA LEU A 134 9.76 2.95 4.07
C LEU A 134 9.64 3.98 5.20
N GLU A 135 9.44 3.57 6.45
CA GLU A 135 9.39 4.49 7.59
C GLU A 135 10.75 5.14 7.88
N ILE A 136 11.84 4.37 7.77
CA ILE A 136 13.20 4.90 7.90
C ILE A 136 13.48 5.90 6.78
N ASP A 137 13.11 5.57 5.53
CA ASP A 137 13.32 6.48 4.39
C ASP A 137 12.45 7.74 4.53
N LEU A 138 11.19 7.60 4.95
CA LEU A 138 10.27 8.71 5.21
C LEU A 138 10.85 9.68 6.24
N HIS A 139 11.18 9.18 7.44
CA HIS A 139 11.75 10.01 8.49
C HIS A 139 13.07 10.64 8.05
N GLY A 140 13.94 9.88 7.37
CA GLY A 140 15.21 10.37 6.87
C GLY A 140 15.07 11.50 5.84
N ARG A 141 14.09 11.41 4.93
CA ARG A 141 13.79 12.47 3.95
C ARG A 141 13.25 13.72 4.63
N VAL A 142 12.26 13.58 5.50
CA VAL A 142 11.63 14.72 6.19
C VAL A 142 12.63 15.43 7.11
N ALA A 143 13.44 14.67 7.86
CA ALA A 143 14.46 15.23 8.76
C ALA A 143 15.59 15.96 8.03
N ALA A 144 15.82 15.68 6.75
CA ALA A 144 16.81 16.37 5.94
C ALA A 144 16.36 17.78 5.50
N ILE A 145 15.08 18.13 5.68
CA ILE A 145 14.51 19.38 5.19
C ILE A 145 14.55 20.47 6.28
N PRO A 146 15.32 21.56 6.08
CA PRO A 146 15.50 22.56 7.13
C PRO A 146 14.21 23.28 7.54
N TRP A 147 13.31 23.53 6.59
CA TRP A 147 12.07 24.27 6.90
C TRP A 147 11.10 23.45 7.72
N VAL A 148 11.03 22.13 7.53
CA VAL A 148 10.19 21.25 8.35
C VAL A 148 10.62 21.33 9.80
N LYS A 149 11.93 21.23 10.05
CA LYS A 149 12.49 21.37 11.40
C LYS A 149 12.27 22.78 11.97
N LYS A 150 12.43 23.82 11.16
CA LYS A 150 12.29 25.21 11.60
C LYS A 150 10.85 25.55 12.02
N TYR A 151 9.86 25.04 11.30
CA TYR A 151 8.44 25.37 11.51
C TYR A 151 7.67 24.29 12.28
N GLY A 152 8.28 23.13 12.55
CA GLY A 152 7.65 22.05 13.29
C GLY A 152 6.60 21.28 12.49
N GLU A 153 6.70 21.29 11.15
CA GLU A 153 5.69 20.74 10.23
C GLU A 153 5.76 19.20 10.08
N TRP A 154 6.26 18.49 11.08
CA TRP A 154 6.47 17.04 11.05
C TRP A 154 5.16 16.26 10.85
N ASP A 155 4.09 16.70 11.51
CA ASP A 155 2.78 16.04 11.50
C ASP A 155 2.14 16.02 10.09
N SER A 156 2.42 17.03 9.26
CA SER A 156 1.94 17.09 7.86
C SER A 156 2.47 15.93 6.99
N PHE A 157 3.59 15.34 7.40
CA PHE A 157 4.19 14.16 6.78
C PHE A 157 3.87 12.87 7.53
N GLY A 158 3.12 12.95 8.64
CA GLY A 158 2.85 11.82 9.52
C GLY A 158 4.11 11.27 10.18
N VAL A 159 5.07 12.13 10.52
CA VAL A 159 6.28 11.77 11.28
C VAL A 159 6.41 12.64 12.54
N MET A 160 7.17 12.16 13.52
CA MET A 160 7.51 12.95 14.71
C MET A 160 8.96 13.46 14.61
N GLU A 161 9.29 14.55 15.32
CA GLU A 161 10.66 15.09 15.35
C GLU A 161 11.70 14.06 15.83
N SER A 162 11.30 13.16 16.73
CA SER A 162 12.13 12.06 17.21
C SER A 162 11.31 10.78 17.28
N GLU A 163 11.57 9.84 16.37
CA GLU A 163 10.97 8.50 16.37
C GLU A 163 11.89 7.44 16.99
N SER A 164 12.66 7.81 18.03
CA SER A 164 13.60 6.89 18.70
C SER A 164 12.90 5.74 19.44
N ASP A 165 11.65 5.92 19.86
CA ASP A 165 10.83 4.90 20.51
C ASP A 165 9.59 4.60 19.67
N HIS A 166 9.51 3.37 19.16
CA HIS A 166 8.36 2.88 18.40
C HIS A 166 7.03 2.95 19.17
N THR A 167 7.07 2.92 20.52
CA THR A 167 5.88 3.05 21.36
C THR A 167 5.21 4.41 21.17
N SER A 168 6.00 5.48 21.11
CA SER A 168 5.47 6.84 20.92
C SER A 168 4.76 7.02 19.57
N VAL A 169 5.32 6.45 18.50
CA VAL A 169 4.73 6.48 17.15
C VAL A 169 3.44 5.67 17.11
N HIS A 170 3.43 4.48 17.73
CA HIS A 170 2.21 3.66 17.80
C HIS A 170 1.11 4.37 18.58
N ASP A 171 1.43 4.98 19.72
CA ASP A 171 0.48 5.77 20.48
C ASP A 171 -0.10 6.92 19.66
N ARG A 172 0.74 7.61 18.87
CA ARG A 172 0.29 8.71 18.01
C ARG A 172 -0.62 8.20 16.90
N ILE A 173 -0.26 7.11 16.22
CA ILE A 173 -1.09 6.46 15.19
C ILE A 173 -2.46 6.05 15.75
N SER A 174 -2.51 5.56 16.99
CA SER A 174 -3.77 5.16 17.61
C SER A 174 -4.69 6.35 17.93
N LYS A 175 -4.12 7.47 18.36
CA LYS A 175 -4.85 8.64 18.87
C LYS A 175 -5.18 9.68 17.81
N ASP A 176 -4.37 9.80 16.76
CA ASP A 176 -4.46 10.86 15.76
C ASP A 176 -4.73 10.28 14.36
N PRO A 177 -5.99 10.32 13.89
CA PRO A 177 -6.35 9.87 12.55
C PRO A 177 -5.68 10.67 11.43
N LEU A 178 -5.46 11.98 11.62
CA LEU A 178 -4.89 12.84 10.59
C LEU A 178 -3.40 12.54 10.41
N PHE A 179 -2.67 12.36 11.52
CA PHE A 179 -1.30 11.88 11.50
C PHE A 179 -1.18 10.53 10.78
N THR A 180 -2.09 9.59 11.07
CA THR A 180 -2.09 8.26 10.47
C THR A 180 -2.34 8.30 8.96
N MET A 181 -3.30 9.12 8.51
CA MET A 181 -3.58 9.30 7.09
C MET A 181 -2.40 9.94 6.37
N SER A 182 -1.83 11.01 6.93
CA SER A 182 -0.65 11.69 6.37
C SER A 182 0.53 10.72 6.24
N ARG A 183 0.75 9.87 7.26
CA ARG A 183 1.79 8.83 7.22
C ARG A 183 1.50 7.80 6.13
N ALA A 184 0.26 7.32 6.01
CA ALA A 184 -0.13 6.33 5.01
C ALA A 184 0.06 6.84 3.56
N GLU A 185 -0.31 8.10 3.30
CA GLU A 185 -0.08 8.77 2.03
C GLU A 185 1.41 8.86 1.69
N CYS A 186 2.23 9.35 2.63
CA CYS A 186 3.67 9.48 2.45
C CYS A 186 4.32 8.11 2.16
N LEU A 187 3.94 7.07 2.91
CA LEU A 187 4.47 5.72 2.74
C LEU A 187 4.07 5.12 1.38
N LEU A 188 2.81 5.32 0.95
CA LEU A 188 2.37 4.89 -0.37
C LEU A 188 3.15 5.62 -1.47
N ALA A 189 3.29 6.94 -1.38
CA ALA A 189 4.04 7.72 -2.37
C ALA A 189 5.50 7.25 -2.49
N LEU A 190 6.17 7.01 -1.36
CA LEU A 190 7.53 6.44 -1.36
C LEU A 190 7.58 5.06 -1.99
N PHE A 191 6.63 4.18 -1.67
CA PHE A 191 6.56 2.86 -2.28
C PHE A 191 6.39 2.94 -3.81
N LEU A 192 5.46 3.78 -4.29
CA LEU A 192 5.22 3.94 -5.72
C LEU A 192 6.51 4.42 -6.44
N HIS A 193 7.17 5.41 -5.87
CA HIS A 193 8.35 6.05 -6.46
C HIS A 193 9.63 5.20 -6.38
N THR A 194 9.89 4.56 -5.24
CA THR A 194 11.16 3.87 -4.99
C THR A 194 11.12 2.37 -5.29
N VAL A 195 9.91 1.78 -5.33
CA VAL A 195 9.73 0.33 -5.49
C VAL A 195 8.92 0.00 -6.73
N GLU A 196 7.65 0.41 -6.80
CA GLU A 196 6.72 -0.07 -7.84
C GLU A 196 7.17 0.34 -9.25
N VAL A 197 7.34 1.65 -9.48
CA VAL A 197 7.71 2.18 -10.79
C VAL A 197 9.05 1.61 -11.27
N PRO A 198 10.17 1.71 -10.48
CA PRO A 198 11.46 1.21 -10.95
C PRO A 198 11.47 -0.30 -11.21
N GLN A 199 10.71 -1.08 -10.43
CA GLN A 199 10.67 -2.54 -10.60
C GLN A 199 9.89 -2.96 -11.84
N LEU A 200 8.74 -2.33 -12.11
CA LEU A 200 7.92 -2.63 -13.29
C LEU A 200 8.61 -2.16 -14.57
N GLU A 201 9.22 -0.96 -14.57
CA GLU A 201 9.98 -0.45 -15.71
C GLU A 201 11.18 -1.35 -16.04
N LYS A 202 11.91 -1.83 -15.03
CA LYS A 202 13.01 -2.79 -15.22
C LYS A 202 12.57 -4.10 -15.86
N GLN A 203 11.32 -4.50 -15.64
CA GLN A 203 10.72 -5.71 -16.24
C GLN A 203 10.04 -5.43 -17.59
N GLY A 204 10.00 -4.17 -18.05
CA GLY A 204 9.28 -3.78 -19.26
C GLY A 204 7.75 -3.91 -19.13
N LEU A 205 7.23 -3.96 -17.90
CA LEU A 205 5.81 -4.06 -17.63
C LEU A 205 5.18 -2.67 -17.55
N ALA A 206 3.93 -2.57 -18.01
CA ALA A 206 3.17 -1.33 -17.88
C ALA A 206 2.83 -1.06 -16.41
N VAL A 207 3.07 0.16 -15.98
CA VAL A 207 2.77 0.62 -14.62
C VAL A 207 1.26 0.93 -14.50
N PRO A 208 0.52 0.30 -13.57
CA PRO A 208 -0.89 0.60 -13.35
C PRO A 208 -1.10 2.08 -13.02
N ASP A 209 -1.99 2.74 -13.77
CA ASP A 209 -2.27 4.18 -13.65
C ASP A 209 -1.03 5.09 -13.76
N LYS A 210 0.06 4.57 -14.36
CA LYS A 210 1.39 5.22 -14.38
C LYS A 210 1.93 5.56 -12.98
N SER A 211 1.34 4.98 -11.93
CA SER A 211 1.61 5.25 -10.51
C SER A 211 1.74 6.75 -10.19
N GLN A 212 0.86 7.55 -10.79
CA GLN A 212 0.85 8.99 -10.56
C GLN A 212 0.53 9.28 -9.10
N ILE A 213 1.37 10.08 -8.46
CA ILE A 213 1.13 10.53 -7.08
C ILE A 213 0.27 11.80 -7.19
N ASP A 214 -1.04 11.65 -7.31
CA ASP A 214 -2.02 12.75 -7.46
C ASP A 214 -2.62 13.20 -6.12
N PHE A 215 -2.38 12.44 -5.05
CA PHE A 215 -2.95 12.64 -3.72
C PHE A 215 -2.06 13.44 -2.75
N LEU A 216 -0.85 13.83 -3.18
CA LEU A 216 0.03 14.71 -2.42
C LEU A 216 0.10 16.11 -3.04
N ASP A 217 0.17 17.13 -2.19
CA ASP A 217 0.53 18.49 -2.59
C ASP A 217 1.99 18.58 -3.07
N GLN A 218 2.33 19.72 -3.68
CA GLN A 218 3.64 19.90 -4.30
C GLN A 218 4.77 19.95 -3.26
N ASP A 219 4.56 20.59 -2.11
CA ASP A 219 5.58 20.70 -1.08
C ASP A 219 5.95 19.32 -0.53
N ARG A 220 4.96 18.46 -0.29
CA ARG A 220 5.18 17.07 0.14
C ARG A 220 5.87 16.24 -0.94
N LYS A 221 5.53 16.43 -2.21
CA LYS A 221 6.23 15.78 -3.33
C LYS A 221 7.69 16.20 -3.40
N ASP A 222 7.97 17.48 -3.26
CA ASP A 222 9.33 17.99 -3.34
C ASP A 222 10.18 17.44 -2.19
N VAL A 223 9.62 17.30 -0.98
CA VAL A 223 10.33 16.67 0.14
C VAL A 223 10.55 15.16 -0.08
N LEU A 224 9.54 14.43 -0.55
CA LEU A 224 9.59 12.97 -0.60
C LEU A 224 10.26 12.43 -1.87
N LEU A 225 10.06 13.07 -3.01
CA LEU A 225 10.39 12.54 -4.34
C LEU A 225 11.62 13.20 -4.96
N SER A 226 12.20 14.22 -4.31
CA SER A 226 13.47 14.78 -4.76
C SER A 226 14.53 13.67 -4.82
N SER A 227 15.14 13.54 -5.99
CA SER A 227 16.25 12.62 -6.21
C SER A 227 17.43 13.06 -5.34
N ARG A 228 17.97 12.12 -4.56
CA ARG A 228 19.23 12.32 -3.85
C ARG A 228 20.42 12.16 -4.78
#